data_AF-B5IHV0-F1
#
_entry.id   AF-B5IHV0-F1
#
_cell.length_a   1.000
_cell.length_b   1.000
_cell.length_c   1.000
_cell.angle_alpha   90.00
_cell.angle_beta   90.00
_cell.angle_gamma   90.00
#
_symmetry.space_group_name_H-M   'P 1'
#
loop_
_entity.id
_entity.type
_entity.pdbx_description
1 polymer ?
#
loop_
_entity_poly.entity_id
_entity_poly.type
_entity_poly.pdbx_seq_one_letter_code
_entity_poly.pdbx_strand_id
1 'polypeptide(L)'
;MTNLALPALVTLAAVTLYQGTGLNVGRARARHQVKPPAMTGPEPFERAVRVQQNTLEQLVFFLPCFWLANLWGASGWANGLGIVWVAGRIAYAVGYLQAPERRGPGFGISLLSSAALLVLALVGAIRELG
;
A
#
# COMPACT_ATOMS: atom_id res chain seq x y z
N MET A 1 -24.46 -5.08 -13.28
CA MET A 1 -23.78 -3.85 -12.83
C MET A 1 -22.60 -4.25 -11.97
N THR A 2 -21.40 -3.73 -12.23
CA THR A 2 -20.21 -4.00 -11.41
C THR A 2 -20.45 -3.43 -10.01
N ASN A 3 -20.43 -4.27 -8.97
CA ASN A 3 -20.59 -3.81 -7.59
C ASN A 3 -19.29 -3.13 -7.13
N LEU A 4 -19.34 -1.80 -6.99
CA LEU A 4 -18.18 -0.98 -6.62
C LEU A 4 -17.98 -0.83 -5.11
N ALA A 5 -18.88 -1.37 -4.28
CA ALA A 5 -18.80 -1.19 -2.83
C ALA A 5 -17.52 -1.80 -2.25
N LEU A 6 -17.17 -3.04 -2.65
CA LEU A 6 -15.97 -3.70 -2.15
C LEU A 6 -14.67 -3.05 -2.66
N PRO A 7 -14.53 -2.71 -3.96
CA PRO A 7 -13.39 -1.92 -4.45
C PRO A 7 -13.22 -0.58 -3.73
N ALA A 8 -14.33 0.11 -3.45
CA ALA A 8 -14.30 1.36 -2.70
C ALA A 8 -13.83 1.14 -1.26
N LEU A 9 -14.31 0.12 -0.56
CA LEU A 9 -13.88 -0.21 0.80
C LEU A 9 -12.39 -0.57 0.87
N VAL A 10 -11.88 -1.36 -0.09
CA VAL A 10 -10.45 -1.68 -0.17
C VAL A 10 -9.63 -0.41 -0.41
N THR A 11 -10.08 0.46 -1.32
CA THR A 11 -9.43 1.74 -1.58
C THR A 11 -9.40 2.61 -0.32
N LEU A 12 -10.53 2.74 0.38
CA LEU A 12 -10.66 3.51 1.62
C LEU A 12 -9.77 2.95 2.73
N ALA A 13 -9.67 1.63 2.85
CA ALA A 13 -8.75 0.98 3.80
C ALA A 13 -7.29 1.28 3.45
N ALA A 14 -6.90 1.21 2.18
CA ALA A 14 -5.55 1.50 1.71
C ALA A 14 -5.14 2.96 1.98
N VAL A 15 -6.00 3.94 1.68
CA VAL A 15 -5.71 5.35 1.96
C VAL A 15 -5.73 5.65 3.47
N THR A 16 -6.63 5.02 4.24
CA THR A 16 -6.66 5.17 5.70
C THR A 16 -5.38 4.65 6.34
N LEU A 17 -4.89 3.49 5.88
CA LEU A 17 -3.59 2.95 6.28
C LEU A 17 -2.46 3.94 6.01
N TYR A 18 -2.42 4.52 4.80
CA TYR A 18 -1.41 5.52 4.44
C TYR A 18 -1.47 6.75 5.35
N GLN A 19 -2.66 7.30 5.62
CA GLN A 19 -2.81 8.41 6.57
C GLN A 19 -2.30 8.02 7.96
N GLY A 20 -2.56 6.78 8.41
CA GLY A 20 -2.01 6.22 9.64
C GLY A 20 -0.48 6.21 9.68
N THR A 21 0.19 5.90 8.57
CA THR A 21 1.66 5.98 8.50
C THR A 21 2.17 7.43 8.61
N GLY A 22 1.45 8.40 8.04
CA GLY A 22 1.75 9.83 8.19
C GLY A 22 1.60 10.33 9.64
N LEU A 23 0.55 9.90 10.33
CA LEU A 23 0.38 10.18 11.76
C LEU A 23 1.53 9.59 12.60
N ASN A 24 2.01 8.41 12.25
CA ASN A 24 3.17 7.80 12.91
C ASN A 24 4.47 8.60 12.68
N VAL A 25 4.67 9.15 11.48
CA VAL A 25 5.79 10.10 11.23
C VAL A 25 5.65 11.33 12.12
N GLY A 26 4.46 11.93 12.22
CA GLY A 26 4.21 13.08 13.09
C GLY A 26 4.49 12.77 14.58
N ARG A 27 4.06 11.60 15.05
CA ARG A 27 4.36 11.11 16.41
C ARG A 27 5.86 10.91 16.64
N ALA A 28 6.55 10.26 15.70
CA ALA A 28 8.00 10.05 15.79
C ALA A 28 8.74 11.38 15.78
N ARG A 29 8.28 12.35 14.98
CA ARG A 29 8.81 13.70 14.92
C ARG A 29 8.77 14.40 16.27
N ALA A 30 7.60 14.38 16.93
CA ALA A 30 7.43 14.95 18.26
C ALA A 30 8.30 14.24 19.31
N ARG A 31 8.31 12.90 19.28
CA ARG A 31 9.07 12.07 20.23
C ARG A 31 10.58 12.28 20.14
N HIS A 32 11.12 12.41 18.93
CA HIS A 32 12.55 12.54 18.68
C HIS A 32 13.00 13.99 18.43
N GLN A 33 12.10 14.96 18.61
CA GLN A 33 12.36 16.40 18.46
C GLN A 33 12.97 16.79 17.09
N VAL A 34 12.64 16.05 16.02
CA VAL A 34 13.15 16.32 14.67
C VAL A 34 12.32 17.44 14.03
N LYS A 35 12.83 18.67 13.98
CA LYS A 35 12.05 19.79 13.40
C LYS A 35 11.92 19.67 11.87
N PRO A 36 10.77 19.99 11.27
CA PRO A 36 10.68 20.19 9.82
C PRO A 36 11.67 21.27 9.37
N PRO A 37 12.26 21.19 8.16
CA PRO A 37 12.00 20.20 7.10
C PRO A 37 12.84 18.92 7.20
N ALA A 38 13.53 18.68 8.31
CA ALA A 38 14.42 17.52 8.43
C ALA A 38 13.66 16.19 8.29
N MET A 39 14.25 15.30 7.51
CA MET A 39 13.77 13.95 7.19
C MET A 39 14.74 12.85 7.66
N THR A 40 15.84 13.25 8.30
CA THR A 40 16.85 12.39 8.92
C THR A 40 16.90 12.66 10.43
N GLY A 41 17.37 11.68 11.20
CA GLY A 41 17.38 11.75 12.66
C GLY A 41 17.67 10.39 13.31
N PRO A 42 17.19 10.15 14.53
CA PRO A 42 17.32 8.84 15.16
C PRO A 42 16.68 7.75 14.31
N GLU A 43 17.28 6.56 14.29
CA GLU A 43 16.83 5.44 13.46
C GLU A 43 15.31 5.15 13.54
N PRO A 44 14.64 5.17 14.71
CA PRO A 44 13.20 4.94 14.77
C PRO A 44 12.36 5.99 14.02
N PHE A 45 12.82 7.25 13.97
CA PHE A 45 12.19 8.30 13.19
C PHE A 45 12.39 8.05 11.69
N GLU A 46 13.60 7.72 11.27
CA GLU A 46 13.88 7.43 9.86
C GLU A 46 13.07 6.22 9.37
N ARG A 47 12.92 5.17 10.18
CA ARG A 47 12.06 4.02 9.85
C ARG A 47 10.61 4.44 9.66
N ALA A 48 10.06 5.30 10.53
CA ALA A 48 8.69 5.81 10.37
C ALA A 48 8.53 6.58 9.06
N VAL A 49 9.50 7.45 8.72
CA VAL A 49 9.52 8.19 7.45
C VAL A 49 9.57 7.23 6.26
N ARG A 50 10.47 6.24 6.28
CA ARG A 50 10.60 5.24 5.22
C ARG A 50 9.34 4.40 5.04
N VAL A 51 8.66 4.02 6.13
CA VAL A 51 7.39 3.30 6.07
C VAL A 51 6.33 4.14 5.35
N GLN A 52 6.21 5.43 5.68
CA GLN A 52 5.24 6.31 5.04
C GLN A 52 5.55 6.54 3.56
N GLN A 53 6.82 6.83 3.23
CA GLN A 53 7.25 7.08 1.85
C GLN A 53 7.05 5.84 0.98
N ASN A 54 7.49 4.67 1.44
CA ASN A 54 7.30 3.44 0.69
C ASN A 54 5.81 3.07 0.54
N THR A 55 4.97 3.39 1.51
CA THR A 55 3.51 3.18 1.38
C THR A 55 2.92 4.09 0.31
N LEU A 56 3.37 5.35 0.22
CA LEU A 56 2.96 6.28 -0.83
C LEU A 56 3.36 5.75 -2.22
N GLU A 57 4.63 5.37 -2.40
CA GLU A 57 5.14 4.81 -3.67
C GLU A 57 4.34 3.58 -4.11
N GLN A 58 4.03 2.69 -3.16
CA GLN A 58 3.26 1.48 -3.45
C GLN A 58 1.79 1.77 -3.75
N LEU A 59 1.18 2.78 -3.10
CA LEU A 59 -0.19 3.20 -3.41
C LEU A 59 -0.35 3.68 -4.86
N VAL A 60 0.62 4.45 -5.36
CA VAL A 60 0.62 4.98 -6.73
C VAL A 60 0.61 3.85 -7.77
N PHE A 61 1.28 2.73 -7.46
CA PHE A 61 1.25 1.55 -8.33
C PHE A 61 -0.01 0.70 -8.12
N PHE A 62 -0.39 0.46 -6.87
CA PHE A 62 -1.50 -0.41 -6.50
C PHE A 62 -2.85 0.09 -7.00
N LEU A 63 -3.19 1.36 -6.76
CA LEU A 63 -4.54 1.87 -7.02
C LEU A 63 -4.92 1.79 -8.51
N PRO A 64 -4.08 2.22 -9.48
CA PRO A 64 -4.40 2.06 -10.89
C PRO A 64 -4.59 0.60 -11.29
N CYS A 65 -3.66 -0.29 -10.91
CA CYS A 65 -3.75 -1.70 -11.26
C CYS A 65 -5.01 -2.35 -10.66
N PHE A 66 -5.33 -2.03 -9.40
CA PHE A 66 -6.51 -2.51 -8.70
C PHE A 66 -7.81 -2.10 -9.37
N TRP A 67 -7.93 -0.83 -9.75
CA TRP A 67 -9.13 -0.31 -10.39
C TRP A 67 -9.29 -0.84 -11.82
N LEU A 68 -8.23 -0.84 -12.61
CA LEU A 68 -8.26 -1.38 -13.97
C LEU A 68 -8.64 -2.87 -13.99
N ALA A 69 -8.08 -3.68 -13.08
CA ALA A 69 -8.46 -5.08 -12.95
C ALA A 69 -9.94 -5.26 -12.54
N ASN A 70 -10.48 -4.37 -11.69
CA ASN A 70 -11.89 -4.40 -11.31
C ASN A 70 -12.82 -3.98 -12.47
N LEU A 71 -12.42 -2.99 -13.26
CA LEU A 71 -13.23 -2.46 -14.36
C LEU A 71 -13.27 -3.42 -15.56
N TRP A 72 -12.19 -4.14 -15.84
CA TRP A 72 -12.09 -5.08 -16.97
C TRP A 72 -12.36 -6.54 -16.61
N GLY A 73 -13.34 -6.76 -15.72
CA GLY A 73 -13.95 -8.07 -15.52
C GLY A 73 -13.26 -9.03 -14.55
N ALA A 74 -12.16 -8.63 -13.89
CA ALA A 74 -11.46 -9.46 -12.89
C ALA A 74 -11.81 -9.12 -11.43
N SER A 75 -12.99 -8.54 -11.17
CA SER A 75 -13.34 -7.96 -9.86
C SER A 75 -13.21 -8.91 -8.67
N GLY A 76 -13.59 -10.19 -8.81
CA GLY A 76 -13.44 -11.19 -7.74
C GLY A 76 -11.99 -11.38 -7.29
N TRP A 77 -11.09 -11.62 -8.25
CA TRP A 77 -9.65 -11.75 -8.01
C TRP A 77 -9.04 -10.43 -7.52
N ALA A 78 -9.39 -9.32 -8.17
CA ALA A 78 -8.85 -8.01 -7.84
C ALA A 78 -9.16 -7.62 -6.40
N ASN A 79 -10.41 -7.80 -5.94
CA ASN A 79 -10.81 -7.51 -4.56
C ASN A 79 -10.06 -8.36 -3.54
N GLY A 80 -9.92 -9.66 -3.78
CA GLY A 80 -9.13 -10.54 -2.92
C GLY A 80 -7.67 -10.10 -2.81
N LEU A 81 -7.03 -9.82 -3.95
CA LEU A 81 -5.66 -9.32 -4.00
C LEU A 81 -5.50 -7.96 -3.32
N GLY A 82 -6.50 -7.08 -3.43
CA GLY A 82 -6.51 -5.78 -2.75
C GLY A 82 -6.58 -5.88 -1.24
N ILE A 83 -7.40 -6.80 -0.70
CA ILE A 83 -7.44 -7.09 0.74
C ILE A 83 -6.08 -7.62 1.21
N VAL A 84 -5.50 -8.58 0.48
CA VAL A 84 -4.17 -9.13 0.78
C VAL A 84 -3.09 -8.06 0.74
N TRP A 85 -3.17 -7.14 -0.23
CA TRP A 85 -2.25 -6.00 -0.33
C TRP A 85 -2.32 -5.11 0.91
N VAL A 86 -3.53 -4.74 1.37
CA VAL A 86 -3.71 -3.92 2.58
C VAL A 86 -3.14 -4.64 3.81
N ALA A 87 -3.40 -5.94 3.97
CA ALA A 87 -2.83 -6.73 5.06
C ALA A 87 -1.30 -6.80 4.99
N GLY A 88 -0.73 -6.98 3.80
CA GLY A 88 0.70 -6.94 3.54
C GLY A 88 1.33 -5.60 3.93
N ARG A 89 0.67 -4.48 3.63
CA ARG A 89 1.14 -3.14 4.02
C ARG A 89 1.06 -2.90 5.52
N ILE A 90 0.04 -3.41 6.21
CA ILE A 90 -0.02 -3.38 7.68
C ILE A 90 1.15 -4.17 8.27
N ALA A 91 1.37 -5.39 7.80
CA ALA A 91 2.48 -6.23 8.26
C ALA A 91 3.85 -5.58 7.98
N TYR A 92 4.03 -4.97 6.81
CA TYR A 92 5.21 -4.20 6.46
C TYR A 92 5.45 -3.04 7.43
N ALA A 93 4.42 -2.22 7.67
CA ALA A 93 4.54 -1.05 8.54
C ALA A 93 4.86 -1.45 9.98
N VAL A 94 4.14 -2.42 10.54
CA VAL A 94 4.37 -2.92 11.90
C VAL A 94 5.77 -3.54 12.03
N GLY A 95 6.15 -4.41 11.09
CA GLY A 95 7.46 -5.06 11.11
C GLY A 95 8.60 -4.06 11.03
N TYR A 96 8.54 -3.12 10.08
CA TYR A 96 9.62 -2.16 9.87
C TYR A 96 9.74 -1.13 11.01
N LEU A 97 8.64 -0.75 11.65
CA LEU A 97 8.70 0.12 12.84
C LEU A 97 9.43 -0.56 14.01
N GLN A 98 9.26 -1.89 14.16
CA GLN A 98 9.95 -2.68 15.19
C GLN A 98 11.44 -2.85 14.88
N ALA A 99 11.78 -3.32 13.67
CA ALA A 99 13.16 -3.58 13.27
C ALA A 99 13.32 -3.53 11.73
N PRO A 100 14.44 -3.01 11.20
CA PRO A 100 14.68 -2.93 9.75
C PRO A 100 14.51 -4.24 8.99
N GLU A 101 14.90 -5.35 9.59
CA GLU A 101 14.95 -6.68 8.96
C GLU A 101 13.56 -7.31 8.85
N ARG A 102 12.60 -6.87 9.68
CA ARG A 102 11.24 -7.42 9.74
C ARG A 102 10.30 -6.90 8.66
N ARG A 103 10.78 -6.01 7.78
CA ARG A 103 9.99 -5.45 6.67
C ARG A 103 9.75 -6.43 5.52
N GLY A 104 10.63 -7.43 5.36
CA GLY A 104 10.68 -8.29 4.18
C GLY A 104 9.37 -9.02 3.84
N PRO A 105 8.77 -9.79 4.77
CA PRO A 105 7.58 -10.58 4.47
C PRO A 105 6.38 -9.74 4.03
N GLY A 106 6.06 -8.66 4.76
CA GLY A 106 4.95 -7.76 4.40
C GLY A 106 5.18 -7.02 3.09
N PHE A 107 6.43 -6.65 2.81
CA PHE A 107 6.82 -6.08 1.52
C PHE A 107 6.57 -7.07 0.38
N GLY A 108 7.04 -8.32 0.53
CA GLY A 108 6.88 -9.37 -0.47
C GLY A 108 5.43 -9.68 -0.79
N ILE A 109 4.57 -9.80 0.23
CA ILE A 109 3.13 -9.99 0.05
C ILE A 109 2.53 -8.86 -0.80
N SER A 110 2.81 -7.61 -0.41
CA SER A 110 2.26 -6.44 -1.10
C SER A 110 2.75 -6.35 -2.56
N LEU A 111 4.02 -6.67 -2.79
CA LEU A 111 4.62 -6.67 -4.13
C LEU A 111 3.98 -7.73 -5.03
N LEU A 112 3.83 -8.96 -4.54
CA LEU A 112 3.22 -10.05 -5.29
C LEU A 112 1.75 -9.78 -5.60
N SER A 113 0.98 -9.24 -4.64
CA SER A 113 -0.40 -8.81 -4.89
C SER A 113 -0.48 -7.74 -5.97
N SER A 114 0.43 -6.76 -5.94
CA SER A 114 0.49 -5.68 -6.93
C SER A 114 0.86 -6.21 -8.33
N ALA A 115 1.83 -7.12 -8.42
CA ALA A 115 2.24 -7.74 -9.67
C ALA A 115 1.09 -8.56 -10.29
N ALA A 116 0.36 -9.34 -9.48
CA ALA A 116 -0.80 -10.07 -9.94
C ALA A 116 -1.92 -9.13 -10.43
N LEU A 117 -2.17 -8.02 -9.72
CA LEU A 117 -3.12 -7.00 -10.16
C LEU A 117 -2.71 -6.35 -11.49
N LEU A 118 -1.43 -6.08 -11.69
CA LEU A 118 -0.91 -5.57 -12.97
C LEU A 118 -1.21 -6.56 -14.11
N VAL A 119 -0.94 -7.85 -13.90
CA VAL A 119 -1.24 -8.89 -14.90
C VAL A 119 -2.74 -8.92 -15.23
N LEU A 120 -3.61 -8.91 -14.21
CA LEU A 120 -5.06 -8.88 -14.42
C LEU A 120 -5.50 -7.64 -15.19
N ALA A 121 -4.97 -6.47 -14.84
CA ALA A 121 -5.25 -5.21 -15.53
C ALA A 121 -4.79 -5.26 -16.99
N LEU A 122 -3.59 -5.76 -17.27
CA LEU A 122 -3.07 -5.90 -18.64
C LEU A 122 -3.89 -6.86 -19.49
N VAL A 123 -4.22 -8.04 -18.95
CA VAL A 123 -5.06 -9.02 -19.64
C VAL A 123 -6.44 -8.43 -19.93
N GLY A 124 -7.03 -7.72 -18.96
CA GLY A 124 -8.27 -6.99 -19.15
C GLY A 124 -8.17 -5.96 -20.27
N ALA A 125 -7.16 -5.09 -20.23
CA ALA A 125 -6.93 -4.05 -21.24
C ALA A 125 -6.83 -4.63 -22.66
N ILE A 126 -6.05 -5.72 -22.81
CA ILE A 126 -5.82 -6.35 -24.11
C ILE A 126 -7.11 -6.98 -24.64
N ARG A 127 -7.94 -7.57 -23.78
CA ARG A 127 -9.24 -8.13 -24.19
C ARG A 127 -10.20 -7.07 -24.73
N GLU A 128 -10.14 -5.85 -24.20
CA GLU A 128 -10.98 -4.74 -24.68
C GLU A 128 -10.51 -4.16 -26.03
N LEU A 129 -9.35 -4.57 -26.55
CA LEU A 129 -8.89 -4.17 -27.89
C LEU A 129 -9.47 -5.03 -29.01
N GLY A 130 -10.16 -6.14 -28.70
CA GLY A 130 -10.68 -7.11 -29.67
C GLY A 130 -12.08 -7.60 -29.34
#